data_AF-D3B7N4-F1
#
_entry.id   AF-D3B7N4-F1
#
_cell.length_a   1.000
_cell.length_b   1.000
_cell.length_c   1.000
_cell.angle_alpha   90.00
_cell.angle_beta   90.00
_cell.angle_gamma   90.00
#
_symmetry.space_group_name_H-M   'P 1'
#
loop_
_entity.id
_entity.type
_entity.pdbx_description
1 polymer ?
#
loop_
_entity_poly.entity_id
_entity_poly.type
_entity_poly.pdbx_seq_one_letter_code
_entity_poly.pdbx_strand_id
1 'polypeptide(L)'
;MIISPDKRVLYKGQRETEGTKVMKSNFAGVYSFCFSNQMSSLTEKTVSFMILVGEQSTITQDLATKGQMPQLESQIMALADGVQAVKSEQYYFRMREATHRNTAESTNSRVVWWSIFEALILVAMSAWQIYYLRRFFEVKRAV
;
A
#
# COMPACT_ATOMS: atom_id res chain seq x y z
N MET A 1 -8.54 5.82 -16.36
CA MET A 1 -8.46 6.40 -17.73
C MET A 1 -7.07 6.94 -17.95
N ILE A 2 -6.60 6.91 -19.20
CA ILE A 2 -5.25 7.35 -19.60
C ILE A 2 -5.41 8.41 -20.68
N ILE A 3 -4.75 9.55 -20.51
CA ILE A 3 -4.89 10.74 -21.36
C ILE A 3 -3.52 11.10 -21.93
N SER A 4 -3.47 11.36 -23.24
CA SER A 4 -2.27 11.80 -23.96
C SER A 4 -1.99 13.30 -23.77
N PRO A 5 -0.78 13.76 -24.12
CA PRO A 5 -0.43 15.19 -24.07
C PRO A 5 -1.37 16.07 -24.93
N ASP A 6 -1.89 15.53 -26.03
CA ASP A 6 -2.88 16.18 -26.93
C ASP A 6 -4.32 16.12 -26.37
N LYS A 7 -4.48 15.85 -25.07
CA LYS A 7 -5.77 15.70 -24.36
C LYS A 7 -6.69 14.62 -24.93
N ARG A 8 -6.17 13.67 -25.72
CA ARG A 8 -6.94 12.54 -26.23
C ARG A 8 -6.99 11.41 -25.20
N VAL A 9 -8.15 10.79 -25.05
CA VAL A 9 -8.30 9.62 -24.18
C VAL A 9 -7.76 8.40 -24.91
N LEU A 10 -6.65 7.84 -24.42
CA LEU A 10 -6.04 6.63 -24.96
C LEU A 10 -6.72 5.37 -24.43
N TYR A 11 -7.19 5.43 -23.18
CA TYR A 11 -7.85 4.29 -22.55
C TYR A 11 -8.87 4.73 -21.51
N LYS A 12 -10.03 4.05 -21.49
CA LYS A 12 -11.08 4.25 -20.50
C LYS A 12 -11.66 2.89 -20.11
N GLY A 13 -11.30 2.40 -18.93
CA GLY A 13 -11.96 1.27 -18.27
C GLY A 13 -13.00 1.76 -17.27
N GLN A 14 -14.10 1.01 -17.14
CA GLN A 14 -15.11 1.20 -16.10
C GLN A 14 -15.27 -0.09 -15.30
N ARG A 15 -15.33 0.03 -13.96
CA ARG A 15 -15.53 -1.09 -13.02
C ARG A 15 -14.49 -2.20 -13.14
N GLU A 16 -13.25 -1.85 -13.46
CA GLU A 16 -12.13 -2.80 -13.47
C GLU A 16 -11.55 -2.92 -12.05
N THR A 17 -11.34 -4.16 -11.60
CA THR A 17 -10.66 -4.47 -10.33
C THR A 17 -9.16 -4.57 -10.51
N GLU A 18 -8.70 -5.15 -11.62
CA GLU A 18 -7.28 -5.36 -11.94
C GLU A 18 -7.05 -5.29 -13.47
N GLY A 19 -5.82 -5.00 -13.89
CA GLY A 19 -5.44 -5.08 -15.30
C GLY A 19 -4.11 -4.40 -15.65
N THR A 20 -3.48 -4.87 -16.74
CA THR A 20 -2.25 -4.32 -17.30
C THR A 20 -2.51 -3.76 -18.69
N LYS A 21 -1.97 -2.58 -19.01
CA LYS A 21 -2.11 -1.95 -20.33
C LYS A 21 -0.75 -1.52 -20.87
N VAL A 22 -0.42 -1.99 -22.05
CA VAL A 22 0.80 -1.63 -22.79
C VAL A 22 0.41 -0.68 -23.91
N MET A 23 1.10 0.44 -24.02
CA MET A 23 0.81 1.47 -25.03
C MET A 23 2.08 2.17 -25.49
N LYS A 24 2.08 2.59 -26.75
CA LYS A 24 3.20 3.32 -27.36
C LYS A 24 2.98 4.83 -27.22
N SER A 25 4.05 5.57 -26.97
CA SER A 25 4.01 7.02 -26.88
C SER A 25 4.07 7.66 -28.28
N ASN A 26 2.91 7.99 -28.84
CA ASN A 26 2.83 8.63 -30.16
C ASN A 26 3.29 10.10 -30.15
N PHE A 27 3.26 10.77 -29.00
CA PHE A 27 3.63 12.18 -28.86
C PHE A 27 4.52 12.38 -27.63
N ALA A 28 5.56 13.20 -27.79
CA ALA A 28 6.35 13.64 -26.66
C ALA A 28 5.52 14.57 -25.76
N GLY A 29 5.50 14.30 -24.46
CA GLY A 29 4.81 15.15 -23.49
C GLY A 29 4.33 14.40 -22.26
N VAL A 30 3.47 15.06 -21.47
CA VAL A 30 2.95 14.54 -20.21
C VAL A 30 1.72 13.65 -20.44
N TYR A 31 1.81 12.41 -19.99
CA TYR A 31 0.69 11.47 -19.96
C TYR A 31 0.02 11.49 -18.58
N SER A 32 -1.31 11.54 -18.54
CA SER A 32 -2.06 11.56 -17.27
C SER A 32 -2.79 10.23 -17.05
N PHE A 33 -2.57 9.62 -15.89
CA PHE A 33 -3.24 8.40 -15.44
C PHE A 33 -4.26 8.76 -14.34
N CYS A 34 -5.55 8.59 -14.59
CA CYS A 34 -6.61 8.99 -13.67
C CYS A 34 -7.42 7.79 -13.19
N PHE A 35 -7.56 7.66 -11.87
CA PHE A 35 -8.42 6.68 -11.22
C PHE A 35 -9.59 7.42 -10.56
N SER A 36 -10.82 6.94 -10.77
CA SER A 36 -12.03 7.61 -10.29
C SER A 36 -12.88 6.66 -9.47
N ASN A 37 -13.29 7.11 -8.28
CA ASN A 37 -14.19 6.38 -7.38
C ASN A 37 -15.59 7.01 -7.34
N GLN A 38 -16.22 7.21 -8.50
CA GLN A 38 -17.53 7.86 -8.58
C GLN A 38 -18.71 7.02 -8.05
N MET A 39 -18.59 5.69 -8.01
CA MET A 39 -19.73 4.80 -7.71
C MET A 39 -19.76 4.29 -6.26
N SER A 40 -18.69 4.48 -5.48
CA SER A 40 -18.63 4.09 -4.07
C SER A 40 -18.00 5.22 -3.26
N SER A 41 -18.72 6.34 -3.13
CA SER A 41 -18.27 7.50 -2.34
C SER A 41 -18.31 7.26 -0.83
N LEU A 42 -19.03 6.23 -0.37
CA LEU A 42 -19.13 5.87 1.05
C LEU A 42 -17.94 5.06 1.56
N THR A 43 -17.13 4.47 0.68
CA THR A 43 -15.96 3.66 1.06
C THR A 43 -14.72 4.13 0.31
N GLU A 44 -13.64 4.35 1.06
CA GLU A 44 -12.32 4.62 0.46
C GLU A 44 -11.83 3.40 -0.32
N LYS A 45 -11.16 3.66 -1.46
CA LYS A 45 -10.55 2.62 -2.30
C LYS A 45 -9.07 2.90 -2.46
N THR A 46 -8.26 1.95 -2.04
CA THR A 46 -6.81 1.97 -2.26
C THR A 46 -6.51 1.33 -3.61
N VAL A 47 -5.83 2.07 -4.50
CA VAL A 47 -5.42 1.59 -5.82
C VAL A 47 -3.91 1.46 -5.86
N SER A 48 -3.41 0.26 -6.11
CA SER A 48 -1.99 0.01 -6.38
C SER A 48 -1.75 0.02 -7.88
N PHE A 49 -0.80 0.82 -8.36
CA PHE A 49 -0.45 0.88 -9.77
C PHE A 49 1.06 1.02 -9.95
N MET A 50 1.56 0.47 -11.04
CA MET A 50 2.97 0.56 -11.45
C MET A 50 3.02 1.03 -12.90
N ILE A 51 3.85 2.03 -13.18
CA ILE A 51 4.07 2.56 -14.52
C ILE A 51 5.49 2.20 -14.92
N LEU A 52 5.62 1.41 -15.98
CA LEU A 52 6.90 1.04 -16.57
C LEU A 52 7.06 1.82 -17.88
N VAL A 53 7.97 2.77 -17.90
CA VAL A 53 8.37 3.48 -19.13
C VAL A 53 9.58 2.76 -19.67
N GLY A 54 9.36 1.85 -20.63
CA GLY A 54 10.44 1.28 -21.40
C GLY A 54 10.75 2.20 -22.58
N GLU A 55 11.97 2.73 -22.62
CA GLU A 55 12.55 3.10 -23.90
C GLU A 55 12.67 1.78 -24.67
N GLN A 56 11.89 1.60 -25.75
CA GLN A 56 12.33 0.64 -26.77
C GLN A 56 13.63 1.24 -27.27
N SER A 57 14.72 0.79 -26.66
CA SER A 57 16.07 1.22 -26.88
C SER A 57 16.39 1.02 -28.36
N THR A 58 16.16 2.08 -29.13
CA THR A 58 16.89 2.37 -30.38
C THR A 58 18.39 2.27 -30.12
N ILE A 59 18.82 2.51 -28.87
CA ILE A 59 20.16 2.23 -28.35
C ILE A 59 20.60 0.77 -28.63
N THR A 60 19.76 -0.25 -28.43
CA THR A 60 20.13 -1.66 -28.74
C THR A 60 20.25 -1.95 -30.23
N GLN A 61 19.43 -1.32 -31.09
CA GLN A 61 19.54 -1.51 -32.53
C GLN A 61 20.74 -0.77 -33.13
N ASP A 62 21.08 0.40 -32.60
CA ASP A 62 22.22 1.19 -33.08
C ASP A 62 23.57 0.66 -32.54
N LEU A 63 23.58 0.07 -31.33
CA LEU A 63 24.77 -0.60 -30.75
C LEU A 63 25.02 -2.00 -31.31
N ALA A 64 23.98 -2.75 -31.70
CA ALA A 64 24.17 -4.01 -32.43
C ALA A 64 24.80 -3.81 -33.82
N THR A 65 24.66 -2.59 -34.38
CA THR A 65 25.21 -2.23 -35.70
C THR A 65 26.67 -1.76 -35.61
N LYS A 66 27.12 -1.26 -34.45
CA LYS A 66 28.51 -0.88 -34.19
C LYS A 66 29.13 -1.86 -33.20
N GLY A 67 29.67 -2.97 -33.70
CA GLY A 67 30.26 -4.08 -32.93
C GLY A 67 31.51 -3.75 -32.10
N GLN A 68 31.45 -2.74 -31.22
CA GLN A 68 32.50 -2.35 -30.29
C GLN A 68 31.88 -1.92 -28.96
N MET A 69 31.41 -2.89 -28.17
CA MET A 69 31.40 -2.73 -26.72
C MET A 69 32.50 -3.61 -26.14
N PRO A 70 33.44 -3.07 -25.34
CA PRO A 70 34.36 -3.88 -24.56
C PRO A 70 33.54 -4.79 -23.64
N GLN A 71 33.93 -6.05 -23.51
CA GLN A 71 33.21 -7.11 -22.76
C GLN A 71 32.84 -6.73 -21.31
N LEU A 72 33.48 -5.70 -20.77
CA LEU A 72 33.21 -5.12 -19.46
C LEU A 72 31.90 -4.31 -19.43
N GLU A 73 31.60 -3.54 -20.48
CA GLU A 73 30.37 -2.72 -20.53
C GLU A 73 29.11 -3.58 -20.59
N SER A 74 29.16 -4.71 -21.29
CA SER A 74 28.02 -5.65 -21.35
C SER A 74 27.75 -6.32 -20.00
N GLN A 75 28.80 -6.63 -19.23
CA GLN A 75 28.66 -7.16 -17.87
C GLN A 75 28.13 -6.12 -16.88
N ILE A 76 28.55 -4.86 -17.02
CA ILE A 76 28.04 -3.75 -16.21
C ILE A 76 26.56 -3.49 -16.50
N MET A 77 26.14 -3.51 -17.77
CA MET A 77 24.72 -3.39 -18.14
C MET A 77 23.89 -4.56 -17.59
N ALA A 78 24.37 -5.80 -17.70
CA ALA A 78 23.68 -6.96 -17.14
C ALA A 78 23.51 -6.87 -15.61
N LEU A 79 24.52 -6.34 -14.91
CA LEU A 79 24.45 -6.12 -13.47
C LEU A 79 23.48 -4.97 -13.13
N ALA A 80 23.48 -3.89 -13.91
CA ALA A 80 22.57 -2.77 -13.75
C ALA A 80 21.10 -3.21 -13.91
N ASP A 81 20.81 -4.06 -14.90
CA ASP A 81 19.49 -4.66 -15.09
C ASP A 81 19.09 -5.56 -13.91
N GLY A 82 20.02 -6.37 -13.40
CA GLY A 82 19.79 -7.19 -12.20
C GLY A 82 19.48 -6.36 -10.95
N VAL A 83 20.21 -5.27 -10.72
CA VAL A 83 19.97 -4.35 -9.60
C VAL A 83 18.63 -3.63 -9.76
N GLN A 84 18.28 -3.22 -10.99
CA GLN A 84 17.00 -2.60 -11.29
C GLN A 84 15.84 -3.56 -10.99
N ALA A 85 15.96 -4.84 -11.36
CA ALA A 85 14.99 -5.87 -11.06
C ALA A 85 14.79 -6.05 -9.54
N VAL A 86 15.89 -6.21 -8.78
CA VAL A 86 15.85 -6.33 -7.31
C VAL A 86 15.21 -5.09 -6.66
N LYS A 87 15.53 -3.89 -7.15
CA LYS A 87 14.97 -2.64 -6.64
C LYS A 87 13.46 -2.56 -6.84
N SER A 88 12.96 -3.05 -7.99
CA SER A 88 11.53 -3.13 -8.26
C SER A 88 10.81 -4.10 -7.31
N GLU A 89 11.46 -5.22 -6.97
CA GLU A 89 10.93 -6.22 -6.05
C GLU A 89 10.92 -5.73 -4.59
N GLN A 90 11.99 -5.05 -4.15
CA GLN A 90 12.03 -4.42 -2.84
C GLN A 90 10.95 -3.36 -2.65
N TYR A 91 10.64 -2.60 -3.72
CA TYR A 91 9.57 -1.60 -3.67
C TYR A 91 8.20 -2.26 -3.45
N TYR A 92 7.93 -3.38 -4.14
CA TYR A 92 6.73 -4.19 -3.92
C TYR A 92 6.63 -4.73 -2.48
N PHE A 93 7.72 -5.30 -1.95
CA PHE A 93 7.74 -5.81 -0.58
C PHE A 93 7.50 -4.71 0.47
N ARG A 94 8.12 -3.52 0.32
CA ARG A 94 7.91 -2.39 1.22
C ARG A 94 6.46 -1.90 1.24
N MET A 95 5.81 -1.82 0.08
CA MET A 95 4.38 -1.46 0.03
C MET A 95 3.51 -2.47 0.78
N ARG A 96 3.79 -3.77 0.59
CA ARG A 96 3.06 -4.83 1.27
C ARG A 96 3.25 -4.75 2.79
N GLU A 97 4.50 -4.56 3.22
CA GLU A 97 4.85 -4.36 4.63
C GLU A 97 4.14 -3.15 5.25
N ALA A 98 4.11 -2.01 4.55
CA ALA A 98 3.41 -0.81 5.03
C ALA A 98 1.92 -1.07 5.30
N THR A 99 1.28 -1.86 4.44
CA THR A 99 -0.14 -2.23 4.59
C THR A 99 -0.35 -3.18 5.77
N HIS A 100 0.51 -4.20 5.91
CA HIS A 100 0.46 -5.12 7.05
C HIS A 100 0.74 -4.41 8.37
N ARG A 101 1.69 -3.47 8.39
CA ARG A 101 2.05 -2.69 9.57
C ARG A 101 0.91 -1.79 10.05
N ASN A 102 0.25 -1.07 9.14
CA ASN A 102 -0.93 -0.26 9.50
C ASN A 102 -2.08 -1.10 10.07
N THR A 103 -2.27 -2.32 9.55
CA THR A 103 -3.31 -3.25 10.03
C THR A 103 -2.97 -3.77 11.43
N ALA A 104 -1.70 -4.10 11.66
CA ALA A 104 -1.22 -4.57 12.97
C ALA A 104 -1.30 -3.47 14.03
N GLU A 105 -0.89 -2.24 13.70
CA GLU A 105 -0.88 -1.11 14.63
C GLU A 105 -2.29 -0.70 15.08
N SER A 106 -3.23 -0.60 14.13
CA SER A 106 -4.63 -0.27 14.43
C SER A 106 -5.34 -1.37 15.24
N THR A 107 -5.05 -2.64 14.98
CA THR A 107 -5.59 -3.76 15.77
C THR A 107 -5.02 -3.75 17.17
N ASN A 108 -3.71 -3.58 17.32
CA ASN A 108 -3.03 -3.54 18.61
C ASN A 108 -3.59 -2.42 19.49
N SER A 109 -3.72 -1.19 18.97
CA SER A 109 -4.24 -0.06 19.74
C SER A 109 -5.67 -0.31 20.26
N ARG A 110 -6.56 -0.86 19.43
CA ARG A 110 -7.93 -1.18 19.83
C ARG A 110 -7.98 -2.24 20.93
N VAL A 111 -7.20 -3.31 20.79
CA VAL A 111 -7.13 -4.39 21.78
C VAL A 111 -6.61 -3.86 23.12
N VAL A 112 -5.54 -3.06 23.10
CA VAL A 112 -4.96 -2.48 24.32
C VAL A 112 -5.99 -1.61 25.06
N TRP A 113 -6.72 -0.74 24.35
CA TRP A 113 -7.76 0.09 24.97
C TRP A 113 -8.89 -0.75 25.59
N TRP A 114 -9.34 -1.80 24.89
CA TRP A 114 -10.35 -2.72 25.43
C TRP A 114 -9.86 -3.47 26.67
N SER A 115 -8.61 -3.94 26.68
CA SER A 115 -8.02 -4.61 27.83
C SER A 115 -7.87 -3.69 29.05
N ILE A 116 -7.51 -2.43 28.85
CA ILE A 116 -7.44 -1.43 29.94
C ILE A 116 -8.84 -1.18 30.51
N PHE A 117 -9.85 -1.02 29.64
CA PHE A 117 -11.23 -0.82 30.06
C PHE A 117 -11.77 -2.01 30.86
N GLU A 118 -11.53 -3.24 30.39
CA GLU A 118 -11.91 -4.46 31.11
C GLU A 118 -11.24 -4.55 32.49
N ALA A 119 -9.94 -4.28 32.57
CA ALA A 119 -9.22 -4.28 33.84
C ALA A 119 -9.79 -3.26 34.83
N LEU A 120 -10.15 -2.05 34.38
CA LEU A 120 -10.79 -1.03 35.23
C LEU A 120 -12.15 -1.50 35.75
N ILE A 121 -12.96 -2.15 34.91
CA ILE A 121 -14.25 -2.71 35.35
C ILE A 121 -14.06 -3.77 36.42
N LEU A 122 -13.11 -4.69 36.26
CA LEU A 122 -12.84 -5.74 37.24
C LEU A 122 -12.42 -5.15 38.59
N VAL A 123 -11.54 -4.14 38.58
CA VAL A 123 -11.13 -3.43 39.80
C VAL A 123 -12.33 -2.73 40.45
N ALA A 124 -13.16 -2.01 39.68
CA ALA A 124 -14.34 -1.35 40.20
C ALA A 124 -15.35 -2.34 40.81
N MET A 125 -15.60 -3.47 40.14
CA MET A 125 -16.49 -4.53 40.63
C MET A 125 -15.97 -5.17 41.93
N SER A 126 -14.67 -5.44 42.02
CA SER A 126 -14.08 -6.00 43.25
C SER A 126 -14.18 -5.02 44.43
N ALA A 127 -13.92 -3.73 44.21
CA ALA A 127 -14.10 -2.70 45.23
C ALA A 127 -15.56 -2.56 45.66
N TRP A 128 -16.49 -2.57 44.69
CA TRP A 128 -17.93 -2.55 44.96
C TRP A 128 -18.38 -3.75 45.80
N GLN A 129 -17.92 -4.95 45.46
CA GLN A 129 -18.22 -6.17 46.22
C GLN A 129 -17.76 -6.05 47.68
N ILE A 130 -16.55 -5.55 47.92
CA ILE A 130 -16.02 -5.36 49.28
C ILE A 130 -16.84 -4.31 50.04
N TYR A 131 -17.17 -3.18 49.41
CA TYR A 131 -17.99 -2.14 50.02
C TYR A 131 -19.38 -2.66 50.41
N TYR A 132 -20.04 -3.38 49.50
CA TYR A 132 -21.36 -3.95 49.74
C TYR A 132 -21.35 -4.93 50.92
N LEU A 133 -20.37 -5.86 50.95
CA LEU A 133 -20.22 -6.81 52.05
C LEU A 133 -19.97 -6.10 53.39
N ARG A 134 -19.07 -5.11 53.43
CA ARG A 134 -18.81 -4.32 54.65
C ARG A 134 -20.08 -3.62 55.15
N ARG A 135 -20.82 -2.96 54.25
CA ARG A 135 -22.06 -2.25 54.60
C ARG A 135 -23.14 -3.21 55.10
N PHE A 136 -23.28 -4.39 54.49
CA PHE A 136 -24.26 -5.39 54.89
C PHE A 136 -24.01 -5.92 56.31
N PHE A 137 -22.75 -6.19 56.68
CA PHE A 137 -22.41 -6.64 58.04
C PHE A 137 -22.47 -5.52 59.08
N GLU A 138 -22.13 -4.28 58.71
CA GLU A 138 -22.22 -3.13 59.61
C GLU A 138 -23.67 -2.81 59.99
N VAL A 139 -24.59 -2.86 59.03
CA VAL A 139 -26.03 -2.62 59.27
C VAL A 139 -26.66 -3.73 60.13
N LYS A 140 -26.18 -4.98 60.02
CA LYS A 140 -26.68 -6.10 60.83
C LYS A 140 -26.09 -6.18 62.24
N ARG A 141 -25.00 -5.44 62.52
CA ARG A 141 -24.31 -5.45 63.82
C ARG A 141 -24.82 -4.37 64.78
N ALA A 142 -25.87 -3.63 64.39
CA ALA A 142 -26.59 -2.71 65.27
C ALA A 142 -27.77 -3.43 65.96
N VAL A 143 -27.47 -4.39 66.84
CA VAL A 143 -28.34 -4.88 67.93
C VAL A 143 -27.46 -5.16 69.12
#